data_AF-A0A543G9L0-F1
#
_entry.id   AF-A0A543G9L0-F1
#
_cell.length_a   1.000
_cell.length_b   1.000
_cell.length_c   1.000
_cell.angle_alpha   90.00
_cell.angle_beta   90.00
_cell.angle_gamma   90.00
#
_symmetry.space_group_name_H-M   'P 1'
#
loop_
_entity.id
_entity.type
_entity.pdbx_description
1 polymer ?
#
loop_
_entity_poly.entity_id
_entity_poly.type
_entity_poly.pdbx_seq_one_letter_code
_entity_poly.pdbx_strand_id
1 'polypeptide(L)'
;METLVRPTAAPGRRPRASLWTLRFLLTAHLVAVLAQPVLAGLFLTGDVDAIEVHGLVGSLLALVAMSLVAGALAYVVGGRGRLWVLPVTVLLFLAEGYQIGVGHSRALEVHVPLGVAIVVVAVLLAAWVWTPSAARPRGAR
;
A
#
# COMPACT_ATOMS: atom_id res chain seq x y z
N MET A 1 1.37 31.14 47.36
CA MET A 1 0.57 30.95 46.13
C MET A 1 1.55 30.62 45.01
N GLU A 2 1.88 29.35 44.86
CA GLU A 2 2.81 28.87 43.83
C GLU A 2 1.99 28.49 42.60
N THR A 3 1.98 29.38 41.60
CA THR A 3 1.30 29.16 40.33
C THR A 3 2.08 28.11 39.54
N LEU A 4 1.60 26.86 39.58
CA LEU A 4 2.08 25.78 38.70
C LEU A 4 1.77 26.13 37.24
N VAL A 5 2.74 26.72 36.56
CA VAL A 5 2.72 26.88 35.10
C VAL A 5 2.77 25.49 34.49
N ARG A 6 1.64 25.00 33.98
CA ARG A 6 1.61 23.77 33.16
C ARG A 6 2.45 24.03 31.91
N PRO A 7 3.46 23.20 31.62
CA PRO A 7 4.17 23.29 30.36
C PRO A 7 3.15 23.12 29.22
N THR A 8 2.93 24.17 28.43
CA THR A 8 2.25 24.06 27.15
C THR A 8 3.10 23.13 26.29
N ALA A 9 2.68 21.87 26.17
CA ALA A 9 3.32 20.91 25.29
C ALA A 9 3.47 21.56 23.90
N ALA A 10 4.71 21.64 23.41
CA ALA A 10 4.98 22.15 22.08
C ALA A 10 4.09 21.42 21.07
N PRO A 11 3.56 22.09 20.04
CA PRO A 11 2.70 21.46 19.05
C PRO A 11 3.52 20.38 18.33
N GLY A 12 3.36 19.12 18.77
CA GLY A 12 4.04 17.97 18.19
C GLY A 12 3.81 17.98 16.68
N ARG A 13 4.90 17.88 15.91
CA ARG A 13 4.88 17.85 14.43
C ARG A 13 3.70 17.00 13.97
N ARG A 14 2.74 17.68 13.32
CA ARG A 14 1.43 17.09 13.02
C ARG A 14 1.62 15.78 12.24
N PRO A 15 0.99 14.66 12.62
CA PRO A 15 1.03 13.37 11.93
C PRO A 15 0.45 13.36 10.50
N ARG A 16 0.30 14.54 9.89
CA ARG A 16 -0.27 14.75 8.56
C ARG A 16 0.69 14.32 7.45
N ALA A 17 1.99 14.57 7.57
CA ALA A 17 2.92 14.29 6.49
C ALA A 17 3.03 12.80 6.18
N SER A 18 3.32 11.96 7.19
CA SER A 18 3.42 10.51 7.00
C SER A 18 2.10 9.87 6.57
N LEU A 19 0.96 10.36 7.07
CA LEU A 19 -0.36 9.90 6.61
C LEU A 19 -0.62 10.28 5.14
N TRP A 20 -0.30 11.50 4.73
CA TRP A 20 -0.45 11.93 3.33
C TRP A 20 0.48 11.16 2.40
N THR A 21 1.72 10.90 2.82
CA THR A 21 2.63 10.00 2.11
C THR A 21 2.01 8.61 1.95
N LEU A 22 1.47 8.03 3.02
CA LEU A 22 0.82 6.71 2.96
C LEU A 22 -0.40 6.70 2.04
N ARG A 23 -1.21 7.77 2.05
CA ARG A 23 -2.36 7.94 1.14
C ARG A 23 -1.94 7.98 -0.31
N PHE A 24 -0.93 8.78 -0.62
CA PHE A 24 -0.41 8.88 -1.98
C PHE A 24 0.10 7.52 -2.46
N LEU A 25 0.94 6.86 -1.66
CA LEU A 25 1.49 5.55 -2.00
C LEU A 25 0.41 4.48 -2.18
N LEU A 26 -0.56 4.37 -1.26
CA LEU A 26 -1.66 3.41 -1.37
C LEU A 26 -2.58 3.69 -2.56
N THR A 27 -2.81 4.96 -2.91
CA THR A 27 -3.64 5.31 -4.06
C THR A 27 -2.92 5.01 -5.37
N ALA A 28 -1.63 5.36 -5.47
CA ALA A 28 -0.81 5.03 -6.64
C ALA A 28 -0.67 3.51 -6.82
N HIS A 29 -0.43 2.80 -5.72
CA HIS A 29 -0.40 1.34 -5.68
C HIS A 29 -1.71 0.72 -6.16
N LEU A 30 -2.85 1.20 -5.63
CA LEU A 30 -4.18 0.74 -6.06
C LEU A 30 -4.39 0.92 -7.57
N VAL A 31 -4.06 2.09 -8.12
CA VAL A 31 -4.20 2.35 -9.56
C VAL A 31 -3.38 1.35 -10.38
N ALA A 32 -2.12 1.11 -10.00
CA ALA A 32 -1.27 0.16 -10.69
C ALA A 32 -1.77 -1.28 -10.56
N VAL A 33 -2.24 -1.69 -9.37
CA VAL A 33 -2.83 -3.02 -9.13
C VAL A 33 -4.11 -3.23 -9.95
N LEU A 34 -4.98 -2.22 -10.06
CA LEU A 34 -6.20 -2.29 -10.87
C LEU A 34 -5.92 -2.31 -12.38
N ALA A 35 -4.79 -1.74 -12.83
CA ALA A 35 -4.37 -1.82 -14.23
C ALA A 35 -3.97 -3.26 -14.64
N GLN A 36 -3.44 -4.07 -13.70
CA GLN A 36 -2.96 -5.43 -14.00
C GLN A 36 -4.02 -6.35 -14.63
N PRO A 37 -5.24 -6.51 -14.07
CA PRO A 37 -6.27 -7.35 -14.70
C PRO A 37 -6.80 -6.76 -16.01
N VAL A 38 -6.78 -5.43 -16.19
CA VAL A 38 -7.15 -4.80 -17.47
C VAL A 38 -6.16 -5.17 -18.56
N LEU A 39 -4.86 -5.03 -18.29
CA LEU A 39 -3.79 -5.40 -19.23
C LEU A 39 -3.78 -6.90 -19.53
N ALA A 40 -4.00 -7.74 -18.51
CA ALA A 40 -4.16 -9.17 -18.71
C ALA A 40 -5.40 -9.50 -19.58
N GLY A 41 -6.51 -8.80 -19.35
CA GLY A 41 -7.72 -8.93 -20.17
C GLY A 41 -7.48 -8.54 -21.63
N LEU A 42 -6.79 -7.42 -21.88
CA LEU A 42 -6.43 -6.98 -23.23
C LEU A 42 -5.58 -8.04 -23.96
N PHE A 43 -4.58 -8.60 -23.27
CA PHE A 43 -3.78 -9.70 -23.79
C PHE A 43 -4.63 -10.91 -24.17
N LEU A 44 -5.58 -11.32 -23.30
CA LEU A 44 -6.49 -12.42 -23.59
C LEU A 44 -7.45 -12.15 -24.75
N THR A 45 -7.71 -10.88 -25.07
CA THR A 45 -8.51 -10.47 -26.25
C THR A 45 -7.69 -10.37 -27.55
N GLY A 46 -6.38 -10.61 -27.51
CA GLY A 46 -5.50 -10.64 -28.68
C GLY A 46 -4.54 -9.45 -28.81
N ASP A 47 -4.55 -8.51 -27.88
CA ASP A 47 -3.55 -7.43 -27.83
C ASP A 47 -2.25 -7.95 -27.20
N VAL A 48 -1.39 -8.52 -28.03
CA VAL A 48 -0.17 -9.21 -27.57
C VAL A 48 0.83 -8.27 -26.90
N ASP A 49 0.82 -6.98 -27.22
CA ASP A 49 1.74 -5.99 -26.63
C ASP A 49 1.36 -5.68 -25.16
N ALA A 50 0.08 -5.87 -24.80
CA ALA A 50 -0.40 -5.66 -23.44
C ALA A 50 0.31 -6.53 -22.39
N ILE A 51 0.88 -7.68 -22.77
CA ILE A 51 1.62 -8.54 -21.84
C ILE A 51 2.97 -7.94 -21.41
N GLU A 52 3.63 -7.20 -22.31
CA GLU A 52 4.88 -6.51 -22.00
C GLU A 52 4.60 -5.36 -21.03
N VAL A 53 3.54 -4.60 -21.30
CA VAL A 53 3.08 -3.52 -20.41
C VAL A 53 2.64 -4.09 -19.06
N HIS A 54 1.91 -5.21 -19.04
CA HIS A 54 1.54 -5.92 -17.81
C HIS A 54 2.78 -6.28 -16.98
N GLY A 55 3.81 -6.88 -17.61
CA GLY A 55 5.06 -7.25 -16.96
C GLY A 55 5.85 -6.05 -16.43
N LEU A 56 5.92 -4.96 -17.20
CA LEU A 56 6.56 -3.72 -16.77
C LEU A 56 5.86 -3.10 -15.56
N VAL A 57 4.54 -2.93 -15.63
CA VAL A 57 3.74 -2.38 -14.51
C VAL A 57 3.82 -3.30 -13.28
N GLY A 58 3.80 -4.62 -13.48
CA GLY A 58 3.98 -5.61 -12.41
C GLY A 58 5.35 -5.50 -11.73
N SER A 59 6.41 -5.24 -12.50
CA SER A 59 7.75 -5.03 -11.95
C SER A 59 7.87 -3.70 -11.19
N LEU A 60 7.26 -2.63 -11.71
CA LEU A 60 7.20 -1.33 -11.03
C LEU A 60 6.36 -1.40 -9.74
N LEU A 61 5.31 -2.24 -9.71
CA LEU A 61 4.50 -2.47 -8.51
C LEU A 61 5.35 -2.92 -7.32
N ALA A 62 6.32 -3.81 -7.52
CA ALA A 62 7.23 -4.23 -6.45
C ALA A 62 8.05 -3.06 -5.85
N LEU A 63 8.47 -2.11 -6.69
CA LEU A 63 9.15 -0.88 -6.21
C LEU A 63 8.20 0.04 -5.45
N VAL A 64 6.96 0.18 -5.92
CA VAL A 64 5.91 0.94 -5.23
C VAL A 64 5.58 0.28 -3.88
N ALA A 65 5.48 -1.05 -3.82
CA ALA A 65 5.24 -1.80 -2.59
C ALA A 65 6.41 -1.69 -1.60
N MET A 66 7.66 -1.71 -2.08
CA MET A 66 8.82 -1.40 -1.23
C MET A 66 8.73 0.02 -0.64
N SER A 67 8.38 1.00 -1.46
CA SER A 67 8.15 2.39 -1.02
C SER A 67 6.99 2.49 -0.03
N LEU A 68 5.95 1.68 -0.22
CA LEU A 68 4.80 1.57 0.66
C LEU A 68 5.19 1.00 2.03
N VAL A 69 6.09 0.01 2.10
CA VAL A 69 6.66 -0.48 3.36
C VAL A 69 7.40 0.63 4.10
N ALA A 70 8.23 1.41 3.40
CA ALA A 70 8.93 2.56 3.99
C ALA A 70 7.94 3.64 4.49
N GLY A 71 6.91 3.94 3.71
CA GLY A 71 5.83 4.84 4.09
C GLY A 71 5.03 4.35 5.31
N ALA A 72 4.74 3.05 5.38
CA ALA A 72 4.08 2.42 6.51
C ALA A 72 4.94 2.47 7.78
N LEU A 73 6.25 2.25 7.67
CA LEU A 73 7.19 2.40 8.77
C LEU A 73 7.19 3.83 9.31
N ALA A 74 7.28 4.84 8.43
CA ALA A 74 7.21 6.25 8.81
C ALA A 74 5.85 6.60 9.46
N TYR A 75 4.75 6.05 8.95
CA TYR A 75 3.42 6.20 9.53
C TYR A 75 3.33 5.59 10.93
N VAL A 76 3.85 4.38 11.14
CA VAL A 76 3.78 3.64 12.42
C VAL A 76 4.71 4.26 13.48
N VAL A 77 5.97 4.51 13.14
CA VAL A 77 6.99 4.97 14.09
C VAL A 77 6.91 6.48 14.30
N GLY A 78 6.95 7.25 13.21
CA GLY A 78 6.96 8.72 13.27
C GLY A 78 5.56 9.31 13.46
N GLY A 79 4.55 8.76 12.78
CA GLY A 79 3.16 9.23 12.86
C GLY A 79 2.36 8.67 14.03
N ARG A 80 2.92 7.70 14.77
CA ARG A 80 2.19 6.90 15.78
C ARG A 80 0.92 6.28 15.21
N GLY A 81 0.96 5.88 13.95
CA GLY A 81 -0.13 5.24 13.25
C GLY A 81 -0.46 3.84 13.77
N ARG A 82 -1.39 3.19 13.09
CA ARG A 82 -1.87 1.86 13.44
C ARG A 82 -0.82 0.78 13.10
N LEU A 83 -0.41 0.01 14.10
CA LEU A 83 0.72 -0.94 13.99
C LEU A 83 0.53 -2.03 12.94
N TRP A 84 -0.72 -2.47 12.71
CA TRP A 84 -1.01 -3.55 11.76
C TRP A 84 -0.72 -3.19 10.31
N VAL A 85 -0.62 -1.89 9.97
CA VAL A 85 -0.35 -1.45 8.59
C VAL A 85 1.01 -1.96 8.11
N LEU A 86 2.03 -1.92 8.96
CA LEU A 86 3.38 -2.34 8.58
C LEU A 86 3.43 -3.82 8.13
N PRO A 87 3.02 -4.82 8.94
CA PRO A 87 3.05 -6.21 8.48
C PRO A 87 2.17 -6.46 7.25
N VAL A 88 1.02 -5.77 7.11
CA VAL A 88 0.19 -5.92 5.90
C VAL A 88 0.92 -5.41 4.65
N THR A 89 1.60 -4.26 4.72
CA THR A 89 2.37 -3.74 3.57
C THR A 89 3.59 -4.60 3.24
N VAL A 90 4.22 -5.23 4.24
CA VAL A 90 5.30 -6.20 4.03
C VAL A 90 4.76 -7.46 3.34
N LEU A 91 3.62 -7.99 3.79
CA LEU A 91 2.98 -9.14 3.16
C LEU A 91 2.57 -8.86 1.72
N LEU A 92 2.06 -7.65 1.42
CA LEU A 92 1.77 -7.23 0.05
C LEU A 92 3.02 -7.22 -0.82
N PHE A 93 4.12 -6.62 -0.36
CA PHE A 93 5.39 -6.61 -1.08
C PHE A 93 5.89 -8.03 -1.40
N LEU A 94 5.85 -8.93 -0.42
CA LEU A 94 6.25 -10.33 -0.61
C LEU A 94 5.30 -11.07 -1.56
N ALA A 95 4.00 -10.84 -1.44
CA ALA A 95 2.99 -11.44 -2.32
C ALA A 95 3.16 -10.99 -3.77
N GLU A 96 3.45 -9.72 -4.02
CA GLU A 96 3.73 -9.19 -5.35
C GLU A 96 5.03 -9.75 -5.93
N GLY A 97 6.10 -9.81 -5.13
CA GLY A 97 7.35 -10.44 -5.55
C GLY A 97 7.15 -11.91 -5.93
N TYR A 98 6.39 -12.66 -5.13
CA TYR A 98 6.02 -14.04 -5.45
C TYR A 98 5.16 -14.11 -6.73
N GLN A 99 4.19 -13.20 -6.88
CA GLN A 99 3.32 -13.13 -8.05
C GLN A 99 4.06 -12.88 -9.36
N ILE A 100 5.12 -12.05 -9.33
CA ILE A 100 6.00 -11.84 -10.48
C ILE A 100 6.65 -13.16 -10.89
N GLY A 101 7.19 -13.92 -9.93
CA GLY A 101 7.81 -15.23 -10.19
C GLY A 101 6.83 -16.22 -10.81
N VAL A 102 5.63 -16.34 -10.22
CA VAL A 102 4.56 -17.22 -10.72
C VAL A 102 4.05 -16.79 -12.11
N GLY A 103 4.01 -15.48 -12.37
CA GLY A 103 3.67 -14.93 -13.69
C GLY A 103 4.68 -15.34 -14.76
N HIS A 104 5.99 -15.23 -14.46
CA HIS A 104 7.05 -15.66 -15.37
C HIS A 104 7.08 -17.18 -15.58
N SER A 105 6.72 -17.97 -14.56
CA SER A 105 6.59 -19.42 -14.69
C SER A 105 5.28 -19.87 -15.37
N ARG A 106 4.39 -18.92 -15.71
CA ARG A 106 3.09 -19.16 -16.36
C ARG A 106 2.15 -20.08 -15.56
N ALA A 107 2.31 -20.15 -14.24
CA ALA A 107 1.43 -20.91 -13.35
C ALA A 107 0.16 -20.10 -13.04
N LEU A 108 -0.71 -19.95 -14.04
CA LEU A 108 -1.88 -19.06 -14.00
C LEU A 108 -2.88 -19.44 -12.91
N GLU A 109 -2.97 -20.72 -12.58
CA GLU A 109 -3.80 -21.27 -11.51
C GLU A 109 -3.43 -20.73 -10.12
N VAL A 110 -2.19 -20.27 -9.93
CA VAL A 110 -1.75 -19.58 -8.71
C VAL A 110 -1.71 -18.07 -8.93
N HIS A 111 -1.23 -17.63 -10.10
CA HIS A 111 -1.07 -16.21 -10.40
C HIS A 111 -2.40 -15.44 -10.35
N VAL A 112 -3.46 -15.98 -10.96
CA VAL A 112 -4.75 -15.28 -11.04
C VAL A 112 -5.42 -15.16 -9.67
N PRO A 113 -5.58 -16.24 -8.86
CA PRO A 113 -6.17 -16.11 -7.53
C PRO A 113 -5.36 -15.22 -6.59
N LEU A 114 -4.02 -15.30 -6.63
CA LEU A 114 -3.16 -14.42 -5.83
C LEU A 114 -3.34 -12.96 -6.26
N GLY A 115 -3.49 -12.71 -7.57
CA GLY A 115 -3.66 -11.37 -8.12
C GLY A 115 -4.97 -10.73 -7.65
N VAL A 116 -6.04 -11.52 -7.65
CA VAL A 116 -7.34 -11.12 -7.08
C VAL A 116 -7.22 -10.82 -5.58
N ALA A 117 -6.50 -11.65 -4.81
CA ALA A 117 -6.29 -11.41 -3.39
C ALA A 117 -5.53 -10.09 -3.13
N ILE A 118 -4.49 -9.81 -3.91
CA ILE A 118 -3.72 -8.55 -3.84
C ILE A 118 -4.63 -7.35 -4.17
N VAL A 119 -5.46 -7.44 -5.22
CA VAL A 119 -6.44 -6.41 -5.58
C VAL A 119 -7.38 -6.11 -4.41
N VAL A 120 -7.95 -7.15 -3.79
CA VAL A 120 -8.88 -6.99 -2.66
C VAL A 120 -8.18 -6.28 -1.49
N VAL A 121 -6.98 -6.74 -1.10
CA VAL A 121 -6.24 -6.11 0.00
C VAL A 121 -5.88 -4.67 -0.32
N ALA A 122 -5.44 -4.38 -1.55
CA ALA A 122 -5.10 -3.03 -2.00
C ALA A 122 -6.32 -2.09 -1.93
N VAL A 123 -7.49 -2.53 -2.40
CA VAL A 123 -8.76 -1.78 -2.33
C VAL A 123 -9.12 -1.49 -0.87
N LEU A 124 -9.06 -2.50 0.00
CA LEU A 124 -9.42 -2.35 1.42
C LEU A 124 -8.47 -1.38 2.15
N LEU A 125 -7.16 -1.48 1.91
CA LEU A 125 -6.17 -0.57 2.48
C LEU A 125 -6.33 0.86 1.97
N ALA A 126 -6.50 1.03 0.66
CA ALA A 126 -6.70 2.32 0.04
C ALA A 126 -7.99 2.97 0.56
N ALA A 127 -9.09 2.24 0.65
CA ALA A 127 -10.32 2.76 1.26
C ALA A 127 -10.10 3.14 2.74
N TRP A 128 -9.45 2.26 3.50
CA TRP A 128 -9.20 2.47 4.93
C TRP A 128 -8.36 3.72 5.21
N VAL A 129 -7.30 4.00 4.44
CA VAL A 129 -6.37 5.11 4.72
C VAL A 129 -7.02 6.50 4.60
N TRP A 130 -8.15 6.58 3.88
CA TRP A 130 -8.95 7.79 3.76
C TRP A 130 -10.00 7.94 4.87
N THR A 131 -10.20 6.93 5.72
CA THR A 131 -11.14 7.01 6.85
C THR A 131 -10.59 7.82 8.03
N PRO A 132 -11.48 8.31 8.93
CA PRO A 132 -11.04 8.92 10.19
C PRO A 132 -10.21 7.99 11.08
N SER A 133 -10.38 6.66 10.95
CA SER A 133 -9.64 5.67 11.74
C SER A 133 -8.13 5.73 11.46
N ALA A 134 -7.73 5.98 10.22
CA ALA A 134 -6.34 6.12 9.81
C ALA A 134 -5.70 7.44 10.28
N ALA A 135 -6.51 8.46 10.56
CA ALA A 135 -6.03 9.75 11.04
C ALA A 135 -5.86 9.82 12.57
N ARG A 136 -6.40 8.84 13.32
CA ARG A 136 -6.31 8.83 14.79
C ARG A 136 -4.94 8.34 15.25
N PRO A 137 -4.21 9.14 16.05
CA PRO A 137 -2.96 8.68 16.67
C PRO A 137 -3.22 7.49 17.60
N ARG A 138 -2.33 6.51 17.58
CA ARG A 138 -2.37 5.36 18.48
C ARG A 138 -2.22 5.82 19.94
N GLY A 139 -3.23 5.48 20.75
CA GLY A 139 -3.31 5.81 22.17
C GLY A 139 -4.14 7.05 22.49
N ALA A 140 -4.70 7.75 21.49
CA ALA A 140 -5.72 8.76 21.73
C ALA A 140 -7.05 8.06 22.09
N ARG A 141 -7.54 8.27 23.31
CA ARG A 141 -8.89 7.88 23.75
C ARG A 141 -9.87 9.00 23.43
#